data_AF-A0A7C4LGJ5-F1
#
_entry.id   AF-A0A7C4LGJ5-F1
#
_cell.length_a   1.000
_cell.length_b   1.000
_cell.length_c   1.000
_cell.angle_alpha   90.00
_cell.angle_beta   90.00
_cell.angle_gamma   90.00
#
_symmetry.space_group_name_H-M   'P 1'
#
loop_
_entity.id
_entity.type
_entity.pdbx_description
1 polymer ?
#
loop_
_entity_poly.entity_id
_entity_poly.type
_entity_poly.pdbx_seq_one_letter_code
_entity_poly.pdbx_strand_id
1 'polypeptide(L)'
;MTFPLLPDYQLFLLPARTAQEASAWGSAAMAYAAFFPDVHFARDPARVDWRGYSHVTIVHPAFWPDDLIVQIKQANPRAVIDLIPVTAPEILQTVLNVRLSTGLRYGPQREFDWTALWPAGRCLVGLHGRADGELEEPDYAVVQAARVEAVKLTSDATAESIRRLREIDPEVFVLVRAFLPFGAREQPRLVSPREFFALTEPNVVRLVDAGARYVELHNEPNLRSEGLGGSWSDGRTFGAWFLEALDLFRQRLPEARFGFPGLSPGPQSEAAGRADSEVFIAEAADAARQADWIGVHAYWVDEREITDDRNGFGFTRYRERFPEQLLFITEFGNPAQPKPVVAAQYARYYAALRRVPGLGAAFAYVVSTSNPEESARWAWRDEAGQDLGLAAAVARRQFDDATGP
;
A
#
# COMPACT_ATOMS: atom_id res chain seq x y z
N MET A 1 -6.57 9.80 28.98
CA MET A 1 -5.19 9.34 29.26
C MET A 1 -4.70 8.56 28.04
N THR A 2 -3.89 9.18 27.20
CA THR A 2 -3.17 8.53 26.10
C THR A 2 -1.96 7.84 26.70
N PHE A 3 -1.97 6.51 26.70
CA PHE A 3 -0.76 5.75 27.02
C PHE A 3 0.27 6.03 25.92
N PRO A 4 1.56 6.26 26.25
CA PRO A 4 2.60 6.34 25.23
C PRO A 4 2.53 5.05 24.39
N LEU A 5 2.63 5.18 23.07
CA LEU A 5 2.79 4.04 22.17
C LEU A 5 4.00 3.25 22.69
N LEU A 6 3.75 2.04 23.20
CA LEU A 6 4.83 1.15 23.60
C LEU A 6 5.72 0.91 22.37
N PRO A 7 7.05 0.75 22.54
CA PRO A 7 7.90 0.23 21.48
C PRO A 7 7.27 -1.04 20.92
N ASP A 8 7.39 -1.25 19.61
CA ASP A 8 6.78 -2.39 18.93
C ASP A 8 7.57 -3.69 19.20
N TYR A 9 7.48 -4.15 20.44
CA TYR A 9 8.07 -5.41 20.91
C TYR A 9 7.30 -6.59 20.33
N GLN A 10 8.04 -7.49 19.70
CA GLN A 10 7.52 -8.74 19.15
C GLN A 10 8.08 -9.92 19.93
N LEU A 11 7.20 -10.84 20.35
CA LEU A 11 7.62 -12.09 20.95
C LEU A 11 7.40 -13.27 20.00
N PHE A 12 8.45 -14.03 19.72
CA PHE A 12 8.35 -15.34 19.09
C PHE A 12 8.21 -16.43 20.15
N LEU A 13 7.12 -17.19 20.08
CA LEU A 13 6.98 -18.46 20.79
C LEU A 13 7.53 -19.57 19.91
N LEU A 14 8.72 -20.07 20.26
CA LEU A 14 9.42 -21.12 19.53
C LEU A 14 9.10 -22.51 20.12
N PRO A 15 8.68 -23.49 19.30
CA PRO A 15 8.19 -24.78 19.76
C PRO A 15 9.36 -25.71 20.13
N ALA A 16 9.94 -25.47 21.31
CA ALA A 16 11.13 -26.18 21.79
C ALA A 16 10.93 -26.75 23.21
N ARG A 17 11.09 -28.07 23.35
CA ARG A 17 11.08 -28.78 24.64
C ARG A 17 12.49 -28.86 25.22
N THR A 18 13.51 -28.94 24.37
CA THR A 18 14.92 -29.06 24.78
C THR A 18 15.73 -27.80 24.45
N ALA A 19 16.91 -27.69 25.05
CA ALA A 19 17.86 -26.61 24.72
C ALA A 19 18.36 -26.72 23.27
N GLN A 20 18.55 -27.94 22.76
CA GLN A 20 19.00 -28.17 21.39
C GLN A 20 17.94 -27.73 20.36
N GLU A 21 16.67 -28.10 20.59
CA GLU A 21 15.56 -27.62 19.75
C GLU A 21 15.45 -26.09 19.81
N ALA A 22 15.58 -25.49 21.00
CA ALA A 22 15.54 -24.05 21.16
C ALA A 22 16.65 -23.35 20.37
N SER A 23 17.85 -23.94 20.34
CA SER A 23 18.95 -23.45 19.52
C SER A 23 18.63 -23.55 18.02
N ALA A 24 18.04 -24.64 17.55
CA ALA A 24 17.70 -24.81 16.13
C ALA A 24 16.64 -23.79 15.67
N TRP A 25 15.54 -23.68 16.42
CA TRP A 25 14.48 -22.70 16.15
C TRP A 25 14.97 -21.25 16.29
N GLY A 26 15.80 -20.96 17.29
CA GLY A 26 16.42 -19.65 17.47
C GLY A 26 17.28 -19.28 16.27
N SER A 27 18.20 -20.16 15.86
CA SER A 27 19.06 -19.98 14.68
C SER A 27 18.27 -19.70 13.40
N ALA A 28 17.16 -20.40 13.18
CA ALA A 28 16.28 -20.18 12.03
C ALA A 28 15.67 -18.77 12.00
N ALA A 29 15.47 -18.15 13.16
CA ALA A 29 14.89 -16.81 13.29
C ALA A 29 15.91 -15.69 13.53
N MET A 30 17.20 -16.01 13.68
CA MET A 30 18.23 -15.02 14.03
C MET A 30 18.38 -13.91 12.98
N ALA A 31 18.37 -14.24 11.69
CA ALA A 31 18.48 -13.23 10.64
C ALA A 31 17.31 -12.25 10.66
N TYR A 32 16.11 -12.76 10.93
CA TYR A 32 14.90 -11.95 11.09
C TYR A 32 15.00 -11.02 12.29
N ALA A 33 15.41 -11.52 13.46
CA ALA A 33 15.56 -10.71 14.67
C ALA A 33 16.75 -9.73 14.62
N ALA A 34 17.74 -9.99 13.76
CA ALA A 34 18.80 -9.04 13.47
C ALA A 34 18.34 -7.90 12.56
N PHE A 35 17.38 -8.17 11.67
CA PHE A 35 16.84 -7.20 10.73
C PHE A 35 15.74 -6.33 11.37
N PHE A 36 14.80 -6.94 12.08
CA PHE A 36 13.73 -6.23 12.78
C PHE A 36 14.11 -6.00 14.24
N PRO A 37 14.04 -4.75 14.75
CA PRO A 37 14.37 -4.45 16.14
C PRO A 37 13.37 -5.08 17.11
N ASP A 38 13.74 -5.17 18.39
CA ASP A 38 12.82 -5.50 19.49
C ASP A 38 12.10 -6.86 19.35
N VAL A 39 12.74 -7.82 18.67
CA VAL A 39 12.29 -9.22 18.56
C VAL A 39 12.87 -10.05 19.69
N HIS A 40 11.99 -10.59 20.54
CA HIS A 40 12.33 -11.46 21.65
C HIS A 40 11.88 -12.90 21.37
N PHE A 41 12.49 -13.85 22.05
CA PHE A 41 12.17 -15.27 21.93
C PHE A 41 11.78 -15.85 23.29
N ALA A 42 10.73 -16.65 23.32
CA ALA A 42 10.37 -17.49 24.47
C ALA A 42 9.97 -18.88 24.00
N ARG A 43 10.14 -19.84 24.91
CA ARG A 43 9.66 -21.23 24.75
C ARG A 43 8.69 -21.66 25.84
N ASP A 44 8.50 -20.80 26.84
CA ASP A 44 7.66 -21.06 28.01
C ASP A 44 6.65 -19.90 28.14
N PRO A 45 5.44 -20.04 27.56
CA PRO A 45 4.43 -18.98 27.60
C PRO A 45 4.01 -18.63 29.03
N ALA A 46 4.13 -19.55 29.99
CA ALA A 46 3.73 -19.28 31.38
C ALA A 46 4.64 -18.27 32.09
N ARG A 47 5.82 -17.97 31.54
CA ARG A 47 6.79 -17.00 32.08
C ARG A 47 6.79 -15.65 31.37
N VAL A 48 5.93 -15.47 30.38
CA VAL A 48 5.89 -14.27 29.56
C VAL A 48 4.99 -13.22 30.23
N ASP A 49 5.48 -11.99 30.38
CA ASP A 49 4.61 -10.85 30.65
C ASP A 49 4.05 -10.30 29.32
N TRP A 50 2.85 -10.79 28.96
CA TRP A 50 2.18 -10.47 27.69
C TRP A 50 1.92 -8.97 27.48
N ARG A 51 1.86 -8.18 28.55
CA ARG A 51 1.57 -6.73 28.48
C ARG A 51 2.71 -5.93 27.85
N GLY A 52 3.91 -6.51 27.79
CA GLY A 52 5.08 -5.89 27.19
C GLY A 52 5.16 -6.03 25.67
N TYR A 53 4.28 -6.82 25.05
CA TYR A 53 4.39 -7.19 23.63
C TYR A 53 3.19 -6.70 22.82
N SER A 54 3.46 -5.87 21.82
CA SER A 54 2.45 -5.44 20.84
C SER A 54 2.11 -6.57 19.87
N HIS A 55 3.09 -7.43 19.57
CA HIS A 55 2.95 -8.57 18.67
C HIS A 55 3.44 -9.86 19.31
N VAL A 56 2.71 -10.96 19.08
CA VAL A 56 3.11 -12.31 19.49
C VAL A 56 3.05 -13.22 18.27
N THR A 57 4.21 -13.68 17.81
CA THR A 57 4.34 -14.68 16.75
C THR A 57 4.36 -16.08 17.36
N ILE A 58 3.35 -16.90 17.03
CA ILE A 58 3.26 -18.29 17.47
C ILE A 58 3.73 -19.20 16.33
N VAL A 59 4.92 -19.78 16.51
CA VAL A 59 5.45 -20.79 15.59
C VAL A 59 4.91 -22.15 15.98
N HIS A 60 4.45 -22.91 14.99
CA HIS A 60 3.78 -24.20 15.16
C HIS A 60 2.59 -24.11 16.15
N PRO A 61 1.47 -23.45 15.81
CA PRO A 61 0.35 -23.26 16.76
C PRO A 61 -0.13 -24.55 17.44
N ALA A 62 -0.19 -25.66 16.70
CA ALA A 62 -0.57 -26.99 17.22
C ALA A 62 0.42 -27.61 18.24
N PHE A 63 1.61 -27.02 18.45
CA PHE A 63 2.54 -27.43 19.50
C PHE A 63 2.10 -26.94 20.89
N TRP A 64 1.31 -25.87 20.94
CA TRP A 64 0.90 -25.17 22.15
C TRP A 64 -0.48 -25.60 22.63
N PRO A 65 -0.85 -25.33 23.90
CA PRO A 65 -2.21 -25.54 24.38
C PRO A 65 -3.23 -24.77 23.54
N ASP A 66 -4.39 -25.38 23.29
CA ASP A 66 -5.46 -24.82 22.43
C ASP A 66 -5.99 -23.46 22.92
N ASP A 67 -5.86 -23.18 24.22
CA ASP A 67 -6.32 -21.95 24.86
C ASP A 67 -5.25 -20.85 24.95
N LEU A 68 -4.03 -21.08 24.45
CA LEU A 68 -2.92 -20.12 24.54
C LEU A 68 -3.29 -18.74 23.98
N ILE A 69 -3.93 -18.68 22.82
CA ILE A 69 -4.34 -17.40 22.20
C ILE A 69 -5.33 -16.65 23.10
N VAL A 70 -6.25 -17.37 23.75
CA VAL A 70 -7.21 -16.79 24.69
C VAL A 70 -6.48 -16.23 25.91
N GLN A 71 -5.50 -16.95 26.45
CA GLN A 71 -4.68 -16.48 27.58
C GLN A 71 -3.92 -15.20 27.22
N ILE A 72 -3.28 -15.16 26.04
CA ILE A 72 -2.57 -13.96 25.56
C ILE A 72 -3.54 -12.78 25.44
N LYS A 73 -4.71 -12.99 24.84
CA LYS A 73 -5.72 -11.94 24.63
C LYS A 73 -6.37 -11.46 25.94
N GLN A 74 -6.52 -12.33 26.94
CA GLN A 74 -7.00 -11.92 28.26
C GLN A 74 -5.96 -11.04 28.99
N ALA A 75 -4.68 -11.40 28.89
CA ALA A 75 -3.60 -10.64 29.52
C ALA A 75 -3.25 -9.34 28.76
N ASN A 76 -3.37 -9.36 27.43
CA ASN A 76 -3.15 -8.22 26.56
C ASN A 76 -4.17 -8.22 25.39
N PRO A 77 -5.34 -7.59 25.56
CA PRO A 77 -6.38 -7.55 24.53
C PRO A 77 -5.96 -6.91 23.21
N ARG A 78 -4.90 -6.09 23.25
CA ARG A 78 -4.38 -5.35 22.09
C ARG A 78 -3.27 -6.10 21.34
N ALA A 79 -2.72 -7.18 21.90
CA ALA A 79 -1.66 -7.94 21.25
C ALA A 79 -2.13 -8.50 19.90
N VAL A 80 -1.37 -8.26 18.84
CA VAL A 80 -1.59 -8.83 17.51
C VAL A 80 -0.94 -10.22 17.47
N ILE A 81 -1.64 -11.23 16.93
CA ILE A 81 -1.24 -12.65 17.01
C ILE A 81 -0.85 -13.18 15.63
N ASP A 82 0.44 -13.14 15.32
CA ASP A 82 0.98 -13.65 14.06
C ASP A 82 1.19 -15.17 14.15
N LEU A 83 0.69 -15.94 13.19
CA LEU A 83 0.78 -17.41 13.22
C LEU A 83 1.69 -17.90 12.10
N ILE A 84 2.66 -18.75 12.44
CA ILE A 84 3.53 -19.41 11.45
C ILE A 84 3.36 -20.92 11.59
N PRO A 85 2.49 -21.55 10.77
CA PRO A 85 2.13 -22.96 10.90
C PRO A 85 3.19 -23.89 10.28
N VAL A 86 4.42 -23.82 10.78
CA VAL A 86 5.56 -24.64 10.32
C VAL A 86 6.00 -25.59 11.43
N THR A 87 6.42 -26.80 11.08
CA THR A 87 6.77 -27.85 12.05
C THR A 87 8.28 -28.14 12.12
N ALA A 88 9.10 -27.45 11.32
CA ALA A 88 10.55 -27.61 11.28
C ALA A 88 11.28 -26.25 11.22
N PRO A 89 12.45 -26.11 11.88
CA PRO A 89 13.24 -24.88 11.86
C PRO A 89 13.63 -24.41 10.46
N GLU A 90 13.96 -25.34 9.55
CA GLU A 90 14.38 -25.01 8.18
C GLU A 90 13.23 -24.37 7.39
N ILE A 91 12.00 -24.81 7.62
CA ILE A 91 10.81 -24.22 6.99
C ILE A 91 10.53 -22.84 7.58
N LEU A 92 10.70 -22.66 8.90
CA LEU A 92 10.61 -21.33 9.52
C LEU A 92 11.61 -20.37 8.90
N GLN A 93 12.87 -20.79 8.72
CA GLN A 93 13.89 -19.95 8.10
C GLN A 93 13.49 -19.52 6.69
N THR A 94 12.93 -20.41 5.87
CA THR A 94 12.40 -20.05 4.55
C THR A 94 11.30 -19.00 4.62
N VAL A 95 10.31 -19.19 5.50
CA VAL A 95 9.22 -18.20 5.69
C VAL A 95 9.77 -16.85 6.13
N LEU A 96 10.70 -16.85 7.07
CA LEU A 96 11.31 -15.62 7.58
C LEU A 96 12.23 -14.96 6.55
N ASN A 97 12.91 -15.72 5.69
CA ASN A 97 13.70 -15.17 4.58
C ASN A 97 12.81 -14.48 3.54
N VAL A 98 11.63 -15.04 3.26
CA VAL A 98 10.63 -14.37 2.40
C VAL A 98 10.17 -13.07 3.05
N ARG A 99 9.91 -13.08 4.36
CA ARG A 99 9.57 -11.87 5.12
C ARG A 99 10.67 -10.82 5.05
N LEU A 100 11.92 -11.22 5.23
CA LEU A 100 13.09 -10.34 5.08
C LEU A 100 13.18 -9.74 3.67
N SER A 101 13.06 -10.56 2.63
CA SER A 101 13.19 -10.08 1.24
C SER A 101 12.01 -9.21 0.79
N THR A 102 10.85 -9.36 1.41
CA THR A 102 9.64 -8.56 1.13
C THR A 102 9.44 -7.40 2.10
N GLY A 103 10.31 -7.24 3.11
CA GLY A 103 10.17 -6.24 4.17
C GLY A 103 8.96 -6.46 5.08
N LEU A 104 8.36 -7.65 5.08
CA LEU A 104 7.16 -7.95 5.85
C LEU A 104 7.51 -8.46 7.24
N ARG A 105 7.28 -7.65 8.28
CA ARG A 105 7.49 -8.10 9.66
C ARG A 105 6.47 -9.17 10.05
N TYR A 106 5.18 -8.92 9.86
CA TYR A 106 4.10 -9.85 10.23
C TYR A 106 3.46 -10.52 9.01
N GLY A 107 2.98 -11.75 9.19
CA GLY A 107 2.21 -12.47 8.17
C GLY A 107 0.71 -12.26 8.33
N PRO A 108 -0.09 -12.75 7.35
CA PRO A 108 -1.53 -12.83 7.51
C PRO A 108 -1.87 -13.66 8.76
N GLN A 109 -2.89 -13.22 9.47
CA GLN A 109 -3.21 -13.67 10.83
C GLN A 109 -3.95 -15.02 10.86
N ARG A 110 -4.44 -15.44 9.69
CA ARG A 110 -5.08 -16.72 9.37
C ARG A 110 -4.56 -17.19 8.02
N GLU A 111 -4.80 -18.46 7.67
CA GLU A 111 -4.62 -18.90 6.29
C GLU A 111 -5.47 -17.99 5.39
N PHE A 112 -4.80 -17.22 4.52
CA PHE A 112 -5.43 -16.16 3.74
C PHE A 112 -5.09 -16.36 2.27
N ASP A 113 -6.11 -16.71 1.49
CA ASP A 113 -5.96 -16.89 0.05
C ASP A 113 -5.95 -15.52 -0.64
N TRP A 114 -4.76 -14.98 -0.84
CA TRP A 114 -4.57 -13.74 -1.59
C TRP A 114 -5.08 -13.80 -3.02
N THR A 115 -5.16 -14.99 -3.61
CA THR A 115 -5.66 -15.15 -4.99
C THR A 115 -7.18 -15.02 -5.06
N ALA A 116 -7.90 -15.34 -3.98
CA ALA A 116 -9.32 -15.07 -3.86
C ALA A 116 -9.64 -13.57 -3.76
N LEU A 117 -8.79 -12.80 -3.07
CA LEU A 117 -8.93 -11.35 -2.94
C LEU A 117 -8.47 -10.60 -4.21
N TRP A 118 -7.41 -11.11 -4.83
CA TRP A 118 -6.76 -10.52 -5.99
C TRP A 118 -6.40 -11.59 -7.02
N PRO A 119 -7.27 -11.84 -8.01
CA PRO A 119 -7.13 -12.96 -8.96
C PRO A 119 -5.82 -12.98 -9.75
N ALA A 120 -5.18 -11.82 -9.98
CA ALA A 120 -3.89 -11.79 -10.66
C ALA A 120 -2.77 -12.46 -9.86
N GLY A 121 -2.92 -12.62 -8.53
CA GLY A 121 -1.98 -13.32 -7.66
C GLY A 121 -0.59 -12.68 -7.57
N ARG A 122 -0.44 -11.44 -8.05
CA ARG A 122 0.82 -10.71 -8.17
C ARG A 122 0.58 -9.20 -8.21
N CYS A 123 1.57 -8.41 -7.82
CA CYS A 123 1.51 -6.95 -7.97
C CYS A 123 1.66 -6.58 -9.45
N LEU A 124 0.64 -5.93 -10.02
CA LEU A 124 0.65 -5.46 -11.41
C LEU A 124 1.57 -4.24 -11.59
N VAL A 125 2.18 -4.16 -12.77
CA VAL A 125 2.94 -2.98 -13.21
C VAL A 125 1.94 -1.91 -13.61
N GLY A 126 1.78 -0.90 -12.77
CA GLY A 126 0.81 0.17 -12.94
C GLY A 126 1.37 1.47 -13.49
N LEU A 127 0.54 2.33 -14.05
CA LEU A 127 0.94 3.68 -14.43
C LEU A 127 -0.22 4.63 -14.14
N HIS A 128 0.08 5.77 -13.52
CA HIS A 128 -0.90 6.84 -13.43
C HIS A 128 -1.09 7.44 -14.82
N GLY A 129 -2.35 7.60 -15.23
CA GLY A 129 -2.75 8.33 -16.42
C GLY A 129 -2.36 9.80 -16.31
N ARG A 130 -2.88 10.69 -17.14
CA ARG A 130 -2.51 12.11 -17.07
C ARG A 130 -2.80 12.69 -15.68
N ALA A 131 -1.90 13.53 -15.18
CA ALA A 131 -2.16 14.27 -13.93
C ALA A 131 -3.38 15.20 -14.10
N ASP A 132 -3.59 15.67 -15.33
CA ASP A 132 -4.64 16.59 -15.72
C ASP A 132 -5.22 16.23 -17.09
N GLY A 133 -6.55 16.20 -17.17
CA GLY A 133 -7.28 15.94 -18.41
C GLY A 133 -7.33 14.46 -18.84
N GLU A 134 -7.63 14.26 -20.12
CA GLU A 134 -7.87 12.96 -20.75
C GLU A 134 -6.59 12.39 -21.38
N LEU A 135 -6.38 11.06 -21.29
CA LEU A 135 -5.29 10.37 -21.99
C LEU A 135 -5.27 10.69 -23.50
N GLU A 136 -4.08 10.97 -24.02
CA GLU A 136 -3.83 11.25 -25.43
C GLU A 136 -3.16 10.07 -26.13
N GLU A 137 -3.14 10.05 -27.46
CA GLU A 137 -2.51 8.96 -28.23
C GLU A 137 -1.04 8.66 -27.85
N PRO A 138 -0.19 9.66 -27.57
CA PRO A 138 1.16 9.39 -27.05
C PRO A 138 1.18 8.70 -25.68
N ASP A 139 0.16 8.88 -24.83
CA ASP A 139 0.06 8.15 -23.55
C ASP A 139 -0.20 6.67 -23.79
N TYR A 140 -1.10 6.33 -24.72
CA TYR A 140 -1.38 4.94 -25.10
C TYR A 140 -0.15 4.24 -25.67
N ALA A 141 0.69 4.96 -26.44
CA ALA A 141 1.95 4.44 -26.94
C ALA A 141 2.93 4.09 -25.79
N VAL A 142 3.00 4.93 -24.76
CA VAL A 142 3.81 4.64 -23.55
C VAL A 142 3.27 3.42 -22.80
N VAL A 143 1.96 3.34 -22.58
CA VAL A 143 1.29 2.20 -21.93
C VAL A 143 1.61 0.89 -22.66
N GLN A 144 1.47 0.89 -23.99
CA GLN A 144 1.76 -0.27 -24.83
C GLN A 144 3.25 -0.64 -24.79
N ALA A 145 4.14 0.34 -25.00
CA ALA A 145 5.58 0.11 -25.04
C ALA A 145 6.11 -0.44 -23.72
N ALA A 146 5.65 0.11 -22.60
CA ALA A 146 6.01 -0.31 -21.24
C ALA A 146 5.37 -1.64 -20.81
N ARG A 147 4.40 -2.14 -21.58
CA ARG A 147 3.57 -3.32 -21.26
C ARG A 147 2.84 -3.17 -19.93
N VAL A 148 2.31 -1.98 -19.66
CA VAL A 148 1.57 -1.66 -18.43
C VAL A 148 0.39 -2.62 -18.28
N GLU A 149 0.20 -3.16 -17.08
CA GLU A 149 -0.86 -4.11 -16.74
C GLU A 149 -2.02 -3.43 -15.98
N ALA A 150 -1.77 -2.26 -15.41
CA ALA A 150 -2.72 -1.51 -14.60
C ALA A 150 -2.64 -0.01 -14.90
N VAL A 151 -3.77 0.67 -15.11
CA VAL A 151 -3.81 2.12 -15.27
C VAL A 151 -4.71 2.74 -14.22
N LYS A 152 -4.19 3.76 -13.54
CA LYS A 152 -4.97 4.58 -12.62
C LYS A 152 -5.36 5.89 -13.31
N LEU A 153 -6.64 6.19 -13.37
CA LEU A 153 -7.20 7.37 -14.00
C LEU A 153 -7.77 8.32 -12.95
N THR A 154 -7.69 9.63 -13.18
CA THR A 154 -8.51 10.60 -12.46
C THR A 154 -9.94 10.57 -12.98
N SER A 155 -10.89 11.13 -12.21
CA SER A 155 -12.29 11.22 -12.63
C SER A 155 -12.54 12.09 -13.86
N ASP A 156 -11.54 12.83 -14.33
CA ASP A 156 -11.62 13.63 -15.56
C ASP A 156 -11.43 12.79 -16.83
N ALA A 157 -10.96 11.54 -16.70
CA ALA A 157 -10.88 10.60 -17.81
C ALA A 157 -12.27 10.25 -18.39
N THR A 158 -12.28 9.71 -19.60
CA THR A 158 -13.51 9.38 -20.31
C THR A 158 -13.71 7.87 -20.43
N ALA A 159 -14.93 7.46 -20.83
CA ALA A 159 -15.19 6.08 -21.22
C ALA A 159 -14.33 5.64 -22.42
N GLU A 160 -13.97 6.59 -23.29
CA GLU A 160 -13.09 6.35 -24.43
C GLU A 160 -11.68 5.95 -23.97
N SER A 161 -11.16 6.59 -22.91
CA SER A 161 -9.86 6.23 -22.35
C SER A 161 -9.81 4.77 -21.91
N ILE A 162 -10.86 4.27 -21.25
CA ILE A 162 -10.95 2.86 -20.84
C ILE A 162 -11.05 1.94 -22.06
N ARG A 163 -11.83 2.32 -23.08
CA ARG A 163 -11.94 1.54 -24.32
C ARG A 163 -10.58 1.41 -25.01
N ARG A 164 -9.85 2.51 -25.20
CA ARG A 164 -8.54 2.52 -25.85
C ARG A 164 -7.50 1.71 -25.06
N LEU A 165 -7.51 1.79 -23.73
CA LEU A 165 -6.67 0.93 -22.89
C LEU A 165 -6.96 -0.56 -23.12
N ARG A 166 -8.24 -0.93 -23.25
CA ARG A 166 -8.63 -2.34 -23.52
C ARG A 166 -8.34 -2.82 -24.93
N GLU A 167 -8.21 -1.91 -25.88
CA GLU A 167 -7.74 -2.25 -27.23
C GLU A 167 -6.24 -2.59 -27.23
N ILE A 168 -5.47 -2.05 -26.27
CA ILE A 168 -4.06 -2.44 -26.03
C ILE A 168 -3.99 -3.78 -25.29
N ASP A 169 -4.73 -3.90 -24.19
CA ASP A 169 -4.80 -5.11 -23.38
C ASP A 169 -6.24 -5.30 -22.84
N PRO A 170 -7.00 -6.28 -23.34
CA PRO A 170 -8.37 -6.54 -22.90
C PRO A 170 -8.51 -6.76 -21.39
N GLU A 171 -7.45 -7.23 -20.73
CA GLU A 171 -7.41 -7.56 -19.31
C GLU A 171 -6.77 -6.45 -18.46
N VAL A 172 -6.47 -5.27 -19.04
CA VAL A 172 -5.88 -4.15 -18.31
C VAL A 172 -6.72 -3.80 -17.08
N PHE A 173 -6.06 -3.75 -15.93
CA PHE A 173 -6.70 -3.33 -14.70
C PHE A 173 -6.89 -1.81 -14.70
N VAL A 174 -8.09 -1.34 -14.37
CA VAL A 174 -8.39 0.09 -14.30
C VAL A 174 -8.86 0.47 -12.89
N LEU A 175 -8.14 1.42 -12.29
CA LEU A 175 -8.48 2.07 -11.04
C LEU A 175 -8.85 3.52 -11.32
N VAL A 176 -9.93 4.02 -10.72
CA VAL A 176 -10.39 5.41 -10.89
C VAL A 176 -10.27 6.14 -9.57
N ARG A 177 -9.65 7.31 -9.54
CA ARG A 177 -9.70 8.21 -8.39
C ARG A 177 -10.91 9.13 -8.52
N ALA A 178 -11.85 9.04 -7.59
CA ALA A 178 -12.88 10.05 -7.40
C ALA A 178 -12.19 11.31 -6.90
N PHE A 179 -11.91 12.24 -7.81
CA PHE A 179 -11.09 13.42 -7.51
C PHE A 179 -11.93 14.69 -7.51
N LEU A 180 -11.69 15.52 -6.51
CA LEU A 180 -12.24 16.87 -6.42
C LEU A 180 -11.14 17.74 -5.82
N PRO A 181 -10.83 18.92 -6.40
CA PRO A 181 -9.91 19.85 -5.76
C PRO A 181 -10.57 20.50 -4.52
N PHE A 182 -9.89 20.46 -3.38
CA PHE A 182 -10.35 21.05 -2.11
C PHE A 182 -9.87 22.50 -1.93
N GLY A 183 -9.42 23.14 -3.01
CA GLY A 183 -8.97 24.52 -3.03
C GLY A 183 -7.46 24.68 -2.86
N ALA A 184 -7.00 25.92 -2.90
CA ALA A 184 -5.59 26.24 -2.69
C ALA A 184 -5.23 26.09 -1.20
N ARG A 185 -3.96 25.80 -0.91
CA ARG A 185 -3.47 25.59 0.46
C ARG A 185 -3.78 26.74 1.43
N GLU A 186 -3.83 27.98 0.93
CA GLU A 186 -4.14 29.18 1.74
C GLU A 186 -5.64 29.41 1.92
N GLN A 187 -6.48 28.76 1.11
CA GLN A 187 -7.94 28.93 1.09
C GLN A 187 -8.62 27.56 0.92
N PRO A 188 -8.53 26.67 1.92
CA PRO A 188 -9.16 25.36 1.85
C PRO A 188 -10.68 25.51 1.79
N ARG A 189 -11.29 24.80 0.85
CA ARG A 189 -12.74 24.67 0.72
C ARG A 189 -13.23 23.65 1.73
N LEU A 190 -14.29 24.00 2.44
CA LEU A 190 -15.07 23.05 3.24
C LEU A 190 -15.92 22.22 2.29
N VAL A 191 -15.63 20.92 2.20
CA VAL A 191 -16.37 19.99 1.35
C VAL A 191 -16.95 18.90 2.23
N SER A 192 -18.28 18.82 2.29
CA SER A 192 -18.98 17.73 2.99
C SER A 192 -18.91 16.41 2.21
N PRO A 193 -19.10 15.25 2.85
CA PRO A 193 -19.15 13.96 2.15
C PRO A 193 -20.19 13.93 1.02
N ARG A 194 -21.35 14.53 1.26
CA ARG A 194 -22.45 14.62 0.29
C ARG A 194 -22.11 15.50 -0.90
N GLU A 195 -21.43 16.61 -0.66
CA GLU A 195 -20.97 17.50 -1.72
C GLU A 195 -19.88 16.84 -2.57
N PHE A 196 -18.93 16.17 -1.93
CA PHE A 196 -17.92 15.36 -2.64
C PHE A 196 -18.58 14.30 -3.52
N PHE A 197 -19.50 13.52 -2.96
CA PHE A 197 -20.27 12.52 -3.71
C PHE A 197 -21.02 13.17 -4.89
N ALA A 198 -21.81 14.22 -4.65
CA ALA A 198 -22.61 14.86 -5.70
C ALA A 198 -21.77 15.43 -6.85
N LEU A 199 -20.56 15.90 -6.57
CA LEU A 199 -19.67 16.48 -7.59
C LEU A 199 -18.83 15.42 -8.34
N THR A 200 -18.58 14.27 -7.74
CA THR A 200 -17.72 13.23 -8.33
C THR A 200 -18.49 12.04 -8.89
N GLU A 201 -19.69 11.76 -8.37
CA GLU A 201 -20.53 10.61 -8.76
C GLU A 201 -20.79 10.51 -10.27
N PRO A 202 -21.15 11.60 -11.00
CA PRO A 202 -21.46 11.46 -12.43
C PRO A 202 -20.27 10.94 -13.25
N ASN A 203 -19.06 11.38 -12.88
CA ASN A 203 -17.82 10.97 -13.54
C ASN A 203 -17.41 9.54 -13.15
N VAL A 204 -17.53 9.19 -11.86
CA VAL A 204 -17.21 7.84 -11.37
C VAL A 204 -18.16 6.82 -11.98
N VAL A 205 -19.46 7.09 -12.00
CA VAL A 205 -20.48 6.22 -12.63
C VAL A 205 -20.16 5.99 -14.10
N ARG A 206 -19.87 7.05 -14.86
CA ARG A 206 -19.50 6.95 -16.28
C ARG A 206 -18.33 5.98 -16.49
N LEU A 207 -17.31 6.04 -15.65
CA LEU A 207 -16.12 5.20 -15.77
C LEU A 207 -16.37 3.77 -15.30
N VAL A 208 -17.20 3.57 -14.28
CA VAL A 208 -17.63 2.24 -13.84
C VAL A 208 -18.51 1.54 -14.87
N ASP A 209 -19.43 2.28 -15.51
CA ASP A 209 -20.25 1.79 -16.63
C ASP A 209 -19.38 1.41 -17.84
N ALA A 210 -18.31 2.17 -18.08
CA ALA A 210 -17.29 1.84 -19.08
C ALA A 210 -16.41 0.64 -18.68
N GLY A 211 -16.57 0.12 -17.46
CA GLY A 211 -15.99 -1.14 -17.00
C GLY A 211 -14.90 -1.00 -15.93
N ALA A 212 -14.62 0.18 -15.38
CA ALA A 212 -13.79 0.28 -14.19
C ALA A 212 -14.50 -0.41 -13.00
N ARG A 213 -13.74 -0.97 -12.06
CA ARG A 213 -14.31 -1.66 -10.89
C ARG A 213 -13.72 -1.21 -9.57
N TYR A 214 -12.59 -0.50 -9.59
CA TYR A 214 -11.89 -0.07 -8.39
C TYR A 214 -11.89 1.45 -8.34
N VAL A 215 -12.32 2.01 -7.21
CA VAL A 215 -12.46 3.46 -7.01
C VAL A 215 -11.71 3.90 -5.77
N GLU A 216 -10.70 4.76 -5.91
CA GLU A 216 -10.06 5.48 -4.80
C GLU A 216 -10.95 6.66 -4.42
N LEU A 217 -11.33 6.78 -3.14
CA LEU A 217 -12.11 7.92 -2.67
C LEU A 217 -11.16 8.99 -2.14
N HIS A 218 -11.02 10.07 -2.91
CA HIS A 218 -10.19 11.25 -2.61
C HIS A 218 -8.67 11.05 -2.80
N ASN A 219 -7.87 12.06 -2.47
CA ASN A 219 -6.41 12.06 -2.56
C ASN A 219 -5.77 12.63 -1.28
N GLU A 220 -4.67 12.04 -0.81
CA GLU A 220 -3.78 12.55 0.25
C GLU A 220 -4.47 13.39 1.35
N PRO A 221 -5.45 12.83 2.07
CA PRO A 221 -6.31 13.59 2.99
C PRO A 221 -5.55 14.21 4.18
N ASN A 222 -4.29 13.83 4.39
CA ASN A 222 -3.42 14.44 5.39
C ASN A 222 -2.72 15.72 4.90
N LEU A 223 -3.11 16.27 3.74
CA LEU A 223 -2.63 17.56 3.22
C LEU A 223 -3.70 18.67 3.33
N ARG A 224 -3.26 19.89 3.62
CA ARG A 224 -4.13 21.08 3.68
C ARG A 224 -4.77 21.40 2.33
N SER A 225 -4.03 21.23 1.23
CA SER A 225 -4.56 21.39 -0.13
C SER A 225 -5.64 20.36 -0.47
N GLU A 226 -5.70 19.27 0.28
CA GLU A 226 -6.65 18.17 0.10
C GLU A 226 -7.72 18.12 1.19
N GLY A 227 -7.86 19.18 2.01
CA GLY A 227 -8.96 19.34 2.96
C GLY A 227 -8.58 19.30 4.44
N LEU A 228 -7.34 18.94 4.80
CA LEU A 228 -6.89 18.98 6.19
C LEU A 228 -6.96 20.42 6.75
N GLY A 229 -7.54 20.57 7.94
CA GLY A 229 -7.79 21.84 8.61
C GLY A 229 -9.03 22.58 8.10
N GLY A 230 -9.60 22.16 6.97
CA GLY A 230 -10.87 22.65 6.44
C GLY A 230 -11.99 21.65 6.72
N SER A 231 -12.09 20.62 5.88
CA SER A 231 -13.15 19.61 5.93
C SER A 231 -13.02 18.65 7.13
N TRP A 232 -11.81 18.44 7.63
CA TRP A 232 -11.50 17.63 8.81
C TRP A 232 -10.24 18.16 9.51
N SER A 233 -10.04 17.82 10.78
CA SER A 233 -8.88 18.29 11.58
C SER A 233 -7.76 17.26 11.67
N ASP A 234 -8.07 15.98 11.51
CA ASP A 234 -7.21 14.86 11.86
C ASP A 234 -7.70 13.56 11.18
N GLY A 235 -7.01 12.44 11.41
CA GLY A 235 -7.37 11.17 10.77
C GLY A 235 -8.71 10.62 11.26
N ARG A 236 -9.14 10.94 12.48
CA ARG A 236 -10.40 10.47 13.05
C ARG A 236 -11.59 11.16 12.39
N THR A 237 -11.52 12.48 12.28
CA THR A 237 -12.56 13.29 11.64
C THR A 237 -12.61 13.06 10.13
N PHE A 238 -11.47 12.83 9.48
CA PHE A 238 -11.43 12.31 8.11
C PHE A 238 -12.08 10.93 8.02
N GLY A 239 -11.79 10.01 8.95
CA GLY A 239 -12.40 8.68 8.96
C GLY A 239 -13.92 8.72 8.99
N ALA A 240 -14.52 9.61 9.79
CA ALA A 240 -15.97 9.82 9.82
C ALA A 240 -16.49 10.38 8.48
N TRP A 241 -15.79 11.37 7.90
CA TRP A 241 -16.10 11.93 6.59
C TRP A 241 -16.06 10.86 5.48
N PHE A 242 -15.01 10.04 5.49
CA PHE A 242 -14.78 8.97 4.51
C PHE A 242 -15.88 7.92 4.56
N LEU A 243 -16.31 7.51 5.75
CA LEU A 243 -17.37 6.50 5.90
C LEU A 243 -18.72 6.99 5.33
N GLU A 244 -19.09 8.26 5.52
CA GLU A 244 -20.31 8.80 4.90
C GLU A 244 -20.19 8.84 3.36
N ALA A 245 -19.05 9.24 2.82
CA ALA A 245 -18.81 9.22 1.37
C ALA A 245 -18.85 7.78 0.81
N LEU A 246 -18.20 6.84 1.51
CA LEU A 246 -18.19 5.42 1.16
C LEU A 246 -19.60 4.83 1.12
N ASP A 247 -20.44 5.14 2.11
CA ASP A 247 -21.82 4.66 2.18
C ASP A 247 -22.66 5.19 1.01
N LEU A 248 -22.51 6.47 0.63
CA LEU A 248 -23.19 7.05 -0.53
C LEU A 248 -22.78 6.36 -1.83
N PHE A 249 -21.47 6.12 -2.01
CA PHE A 249 -20.96 5.43 -3.19
C PHE A 249 -21.39 3.96 -3.26
N ARG A 250 -21.37 3.23 -2.14
CA ARG A 250 -21.83 1.83 -2.08
C ARG A 250 -23.32 1.69 -2.37
N GLN A 251 -24.14 2.64 -1.93
CA GLN A 251 -25.57 2.66 -2.28
C GLN A 251 -25.77 2.88 -3.79
N ARG A 252 -24.89 3.65 -4.43
CA ARG A 252 -25.01 4.01 -5.85
C ARG A 252 -24.40 2.98 -6.80
N LEU A 253 -23.29 2.35 -6.40
CA LEU A 253 -22.46 1.44 -7.19
C LEU A 253 -22.07 0.22 -6.34
N PRO A 254 -23.03 -0.66 -5.98
CA PRO A 254 -22.80 -1.78 -5.07
C PRO A 254 -21.80 -2.83 -5.60
N GLU A 255 -21.55 -2.85 -6.91
CA GLU A 255 -20.60 -3.74 -7.59
C GLU A 255 -19.16 -3.22 -7.62
N ALA A 256 -18.95 -1.94 -7.29
CA ALA A 256 -17.62 -1.33 -7.27
C ALA A 256 -16.87 -1.63 -5.96
N ARG A 257 -15.54 -1.61 -6.02
CA ARG A 257 -14.62 -1.82 -4.90
C ARG A 257 -14.00 -0.49 -4.50
N PHE A 258 -14.22 -0.07 -3.26
CA PHE A 258 -13.82 1.26 -2.81
C PHE A 258 -12.56 1.22 -1.95
N GLY A 259 -11.63 2.10 -2.25
CA GLY A 259 -10.34 2.21 -1.59
C GLY A 259 -10.26 3.38 -0.63
N PHE A 260 -9.62 3.15 0.51
CA PHE A 260 -9.09 4.24 1.32
C PHE A 260 -7.91 4.90 0.56
N PRO A 261 -7.83 6.23 0.47
CA PRO A 261 -6.82 6.89 -0.35
C PRO A 261 -5.42 6.78 0.24
N GLY A 262 -4.41 6.84 -0.62
CA GLY A 262 -3.02 7.00 -0.19
C GLY A 262 -2.80 8.31 0.58
N LEU A 263 -1.96 8.27 1.61
CA LEU A 263 -1.53 9.46 2.35
C LEU A 263 -0.24 10.02 1.79
N SER A 264 -0.06 11.34 1.85
CA SER A 264 1.24 11.96 1.62
C SER A 264 2.21 11.46 2.71
N PRO A 265 3.31 10.77 2.37
CA PRO A 265 4.12 10.09 3.37
C PRO A 265 5.00 11.06 4.17
N GLY A 266 5.31 10.65 5.40
CA GLY A 266 6.31 11.27 6.24
C GLY A 266 5.75 12.06 7.43
N PRO A 267 6.65 12.69 8.21
CA PRO A 267 6.26 13.36 9.43
C PRO A 267 5.45 14.61 9.14
N GLN A 268 4.83 15.14 10.20
CA GLN A 268 4.18 16.45 10.17
C GLN A 268 5.12 17.51 9.60
N SER A 269 4.61 18.30 8.67
CA SER A 269 5.36 19.38 8.03
C SER A 269 4.46 20.60 7.85
N GLU A 270 4.72 21.64 8.62
CA GLU A 270 4.02 22.92 8.47
C GLU A 270 4.28 23.52 7.09
N ALA A 271 5.52 23.41 6.60
CA ALA A 271 5.96 23.91 5.31
C ALA A 271 5.32 23.19 4.12
N ALA A 272 4.91 21.92 4.27
CA ALA A 272 4.11 21.20 3.27
C ALA A 272 2.60 21.27 3.55
N GLY A 273 2.17 21.73 4.73
CA GLY A 273 0.79 21.66 5.17
C GLY A 273 0.32 20.21 5.38
N ARG A 274 1.21 19.35 5.91
CA ARG A 274 0.99 17.92 6.06
C ARG A 274 0.88 17.51 7.53
N ALA A 275 -0.13 16.71 7.88
CA ALA A 275 -0.17 15.97 9.14
C ALA A 275 0.67 14.69 9.04
N ASP A 276 1.24 14.25 10.18
CA ASP A 276 2.03 13.02 10.25
C ASP A 276 1.22 11.81 9.73
N SER A 277 1.75 11.13 8.70
CA SER A 277 1.02 10.07 8.02
C SER A 277 0.73 8.87 8.93
N GLU A 278 1.64 8.53 9.84
CA GLU A 278 1.48 7.39 10.75
C GLU A 278 0.41 7.63 11.81
N VAL A 279 0.39 8.85 12.36
CA VAL A 279 -0.65 9.29 13.29
C VAL A 279 -1.99 9.33 12.58
N PHE A 280 -2.04 9.93 11.39
CA PHE A 280 -3.28 10.09 10.63
C PHE A 280 -3.92 8.73 10.29
N ILE A 281 -3.15 7.77 9.75
CA ILE A 281 -3.69 6.43 9.46
C ILE A 281 -3.99 5.64 10.73
N ALA A 282 -3.38 5.93 11.87
CA ALA A 282 -3.72 5.29 13.15
C ALA A 282 -5.08 5.76 13.64
N GLU A 283 -5.36 7.06 13.51
CA GLU A 283 -6.65 7.67 13.87
C GLU A 283 -7.77 7.28 12.91
N ALA A 284 -7.45 7.10 11.63
CA ALA A 284 -8.39 6.67 10.59
C ALA A 284 -8.53 5.14 10.46
N ALA A 285 -7.85 4.35 11.30
CA ALA A 285 -7.70 2.90 11.09
C ALA A 285 -9.02 2.14 10.99
N ASP A 286 -10.03 2.51 11.78
CA ASP A 286 -11.34 1.86 11.73
C ASP A 286 -12.04 2.13 10.40
N ALA A 287 -11.93 3.35 9.86
CA ALA A 287 -12.49 3.70 8.56
C ALA A 287 -11.75 2.99 7.41
N ALA A 288 -10.41 2.93 7.48
CA ALA A 288 -9.60 2.22 6.50
C ALA A 288 -9.95 0.72 6.40
N ARG A 289 -10.27 0.06 7.53
CA ARG A 289 -10.72 -1.35 7.54
C ARG A 289 -12.09 -1.58 6.89
N GLN A 290 -12.90 -0.54 6.74
CA GLN A 290 -14.21 -0.66 6.07
C GLN A 290 -14.11 -0.54 4.54
N ALA A 291 -12.97 -0.09 4.02
CA ALA A 291 -12.69 -0.09 2.59
C ALA A 291 -12.47 -1.52 2.07
N ASP A 292 -12.67 -1.73 0.77
CA ASP A 292 -12.33 -2.99 0.10
C ASP A 292 -10.80 -3.15 -0.05
N TRP A 293 -10.07 -2.03 -0.13
CA TRP A 293 -8.62 -1.99 -0.26
C TRP A 293 -8.06 -0.67 0.30
N ILE A 294 -6.73 -0.58 0.50
CA ILE A 294 -6.07 0.65 0.99
C ILE A 294 -4.98 1.09 0.01
N GLY A 295 -5.01 2.36 -0.36
CA GLY A 295 -4.00 3.04 -1.13
C GLY A 295 -2.80 3.44 -0.27
N VAL A 296 -1.61 3.40 -0.87
CA VAL A 296 -0.34 3.79 -0.26
C VAL A 296 0.43 4.63 -1.27
N HIS A 297 1.00 5.75 -0.84
CA HIS A 297 1.96 6.49 -1.64
C HIS A 297 3.39 6.19 -1.19
N ALA A 298 4.32 6.05 -2.13
CA ALA A 298 5.71 5.68 -1.86
C ALA A 298 6.68 6.53 -2.68
N TYR A 299 7.46 7.40 -2.02
CA TYR A 299 8.45 8.23 -2.70
C TYR A 299 9.83 8.02 -2.11
N TRP A 300 10.85 8.20 -2.93
CA TRP A 300 12.25 8.15 -2.54
C TRP A 300 13.07 9.14 -3.37
N VAL A 301 14.25 9.52 -2.89
CA VAL A 301 15.15 10.42 -3.64
C VAL A 301 16.46 9.76 -4.05
N ASP A 302 16.83 8.64 -3.44
CA ASP A 302 18.05 7.89 -3.75
C ASP A 302 17.83 6.36 -3.75
N GLU A 303 18.88 5.61 -4.10
CA GLU A 303 18.81 4.14 -4.24
C GLU A 303 18.51 3.43 -2.92
N ARG A 304 19.01 3.94 -1.79
CA ARG A 304 18.86 3.30 -0.48
C ARG A 304 17.41 3.39 -0.01
N GLU A 305 16.72 4.47 -0.35
CA GLU A 305 15.35 4.72 0.06
C GLU A 305 14.29 3.91 -0.70
N ILE A 306 14.66 3.23 -1.80
CA ILE A 306 13.74 2.37 -2.57
C ILE A 306 13.16 1.25 -1.71
N THR A 307 13.96 0.67 -0.82
CA THR A 307 13.56 -0.44 0.05
C THR A 307 13.41 -0.02 1.51
N ASP A 308 13.42 1.28 1.79
CA ASP A 308 13.23 1.81 3.14
C ASP A 308 11.74 1.80 3.52
N ASP A 309 11.44 1.42 4.77
CA ASP A 309 10.09 1.20 5.28
C ASP A 309 9.27 2.50 5.48
N ARG A 310 9.89 3.67 5.31
CA ARG A 310 9.22 4.98 5.34
C ARG A 310 9.07 5.62 3.97
N ASN A 311 9.74 5.06 2.97
CA ASN A 311 9.86 5.62 1.64
C ASN A 311 9.34 4.61 0.61
N GLY A 312 10.21 4.03 -0.22
CA GLY A 312 9.78 3.12 -1.29
C GLY A 312 9.06 1.88 -0.77
N PHE A 313 9.43 1.31 0.38
CA PHE A 313 8.72 0.17 0.98
C PHE A 313 7.71 0.60 2.06
N GLY A 314 7.22 1.85 2.03
CA GLY A 314 6.23 2.36 2.98
C GLY A 314 4.96 1.50 3.15
N PHE A 315 4.63 0.68 2.14
CA PHE A 315 3.51 -0.26 2.21
C PHE A 315 3.66 -1.32 3.31
N THR A 316 4.88 -1.62 3.76
CA THR A 316 5.12 -2.66 4.79
C THR A 316 4.44 -2.28 6.10
N ARG A 317 4.47 -1.01 6.48
CA ARG A 317 3.78 -0.48 7.67
C ARG A 317 2.25 -0.59 7.58
N TYR A 318 1.72 -0.38 6.37
CA TYR A 318 0.30 -0.62 6.12
C TYR A 318 -0.03 -2.10 6.21
N ARG A 319 0.83 -2.98 5.69
CA ARG A 319 0.66 -4.43 5.82
C ARG A 319 0.68 -4.86 7.29
N GLU A 320 1.58 -4.30 8.10
CA GLU A 320 1.61 -4.59 9.55
C GLU A 320 0.31 -4.19 10.24
N ARG A 321 -0.25 -3.03 9.89
CA ARG A 321 -1.50 -2.51 10.48
C ARG A 321 -2.76 -3.18 9.94
N PHE A 322 -2.72 -3.62 8.68
CA PHE A 322 -3.84 -4.18 7.93
C PHE A 322 -3.40 -5.50 7.25
N PRO A 323 -3.12 -6.56 8.05
CA PRO A 323 -2.46 -7.79 7.56
C PRO A 323 -3.25 -8.55 6.49
N GLU A 324 -4.57 -8.35 6.42
CA GLU A 324 -5.50 -9.08 5.55
C GLU A 324 -6.12 -8.19 4.47
N GLN A 325 -5.77 -6.90 4.40
CA GLN A 325 -6.34 -5.97 3.43
C GLN A 325 -5.59 -6.01 2.09
N LEU A 326 -6.31 -5.89 0.97
CA LEU A 326 -5.66 -5.61 -0.32
C LEU A 326 -5.01 -4.23 -0.26
N LEU A 327 -3.74 -4.14 -0.61
CA LEU A 327 -3.02 -2.87 -0.73
C LEU A 327 -2.79 -2.55 -2.20
N PHE A 328 -2.86 -1.27 -2.54
CA PHE A 328 -2.35 -0.74 -3.81
C PHE A 328 -1.35 0.36 -3.49
N ILE A 329 -0.19 0.35 -4.14
CA ILE A 329 0.67 1.54 -4.15
C ILE A 329 0.08 2.47 -5.19
N THR A 330 -0.84 3.33 -4.78
CA THR A 330 -1.65 4.16 -5.67
C THR A 330 -0.87 5.34 -6.25
N GLU A 331 0.33 5.59 -5.75
CA GLU A 331 1.30 6.53 -6.32
C GLU A 331 2.72 6.16 -5.86
N PHE A 332 3.68 6.16 -6.78
CA PHE A 332 5.09 6.14 -6.40
C PHE A 332 5.97 6.93 -7.35
N GLY A 333 7.15 7.33 -6.87
CA GLY A 333 8.18 7.84 -7.77
C GLY A 333 9.41 8.45 -7.11
N ASN A 334 10.33 8.89 -7.97
CA ASN A 334 11.53 9.64 -7.58
C ASN A 334 11.62 10.96 -8.36
N PRO A 335 11.39 12.12 -7.71
CA PRO A 335 11.42 13.42 -8.38
C PRO A 335 12.82 14.05 -8.48
N ALA A 336 13.82 13.46 -7.82
CA ALA A 336 15.12 14.11 -7.60
C ALA A 336 16.20 13.65 -8.59
N GLN A 337 16.04 12.49 -9.21
CA GLN A 337 17.07 11.87 -10.04
C GLN A 337 16.84 12.09 -11.55
N PRO A 338 17.91 12.06 -12.36
CA PRO A 338 17.79 12.09 -13.82
C PRO A 338 16.98 10.90 -14.36
N LYS A 339 16.22 11.11 -15.45
CA LYS A 339 15.31 10.10 -16.03
C LYS A 339 15.94 8.72 -16.30
N PRO A 340 17.18 8.57 -16.79
CA PRO A 340 17.79 7.26 -16.95
C PRO A 340 18.00 6.49 -15.63
N VAL A 341 18.28 7.21 -14.53
CA VAL A 341 18.39 6.61 -13.20
C VAL A 341 17.02 6.19 -12.70
N VAL A 342 16.02 7.08 -12.81
CA VAL A 342 14.62 6.81 -12.44
C VAL A 342 14.07 5.59 -13.19
N ALA A 343 14.32 5.49 -14.50
CA ALA A 343 13.89 4.37 -15.33
C ALA A 343 14.43 3.03 -14.82
N ALA A 344 15.70 2.98 -14.43
CA ALA A 344 16.32 1.79 -13.86
C ALA A 344 15.76 1.47 -12.47
N GLN A 345 15.51 2.48 -11.63
CA GLN A 345 14.91 2.32 -10.31
C GLN A 345 13.49 1.76 -10.41
N TYR A 346 12.66 2.30 -11.31
CA TYR A 346 11.28 1.84 -11.48
C TYR A 346 11.22 0.38 -11.95
N ALA A 347 12.10 -0.03 -12.87
CA ALA A 347 12.19 -1.43 -13.29
C ALA A 347 12.52 -2.36 -12.12
N ARG A 348 13.50 -2.01 -11.26
CA ARG A 348 13.85 -2.79 -10.06
C ARG A 348 12.74 -2.79 -9.03
N TYR A 349 12.10 -1.64 -8.80
CA TYR A 349 11.01 -1.50 -7.85
C TYR A 349 9.83 -2.39 -8.23
N TYR A 350 9.40 -2.36 -9.50
CA TYR A 350 8.40 -3.31 -10.00
C TYR A 350 8.80 -4.76 -9.82
N ALA A 351 10.08 -5.10 -10.06
CA ALA A 351 10.60 -6.45 -9.87
C ALA A 351 10.39 -6.93 -8.43
N ALA A 352 10.76 -6.09 -7.46
CA ALA A 352 10.70 -6.41 -6.05
C ALA A 352 9.25 -6.56 -5.57
N LEU A 353 8.35 -5.68 -6.00
CA LEU A 353 6.95 -5.70 -5.60
C LEU A 353 6.16 -6.86 -6.21
N ARG A 354 6.58 -7.38 -7.37
CA ARG A 354 5.84 -8.36 -8.17
C ARG A 354 5.35 -9.57 -7.36
N ARG A 355 6.15 -10.02 -6.41
CA ARG A 355 5.92 -11.23 -5.60
C ARG A 355 5.39 -10.94 -4.20
N VAL A 356 5.09 -9.68 -3.87
CA VAL A 356 4.57 -9.30 -2.55
C VAL A 356 3.10 -9.72 -2.43
N PRO A 357 2.74 -10.64 -1.52
CA PRO A 357 1.36 -11.08 -1.36
C PRO A 357 0.45 -9.94 -0.90
N GLY A 358 -0.76 -9.89 -1.48
CA GLY A 358 -1.77 -8.90 -1.14
C GLY A 358 -1.46 -7.46 -1.56
N LEU A 359 -0.43 -7.26 -2.37
CA LEU A 359 -0.18 -6.01 -3.07
C LEU A 359 -0.71 -6.16 -4.51
N GLY A 360 -1.76 -5.39 -4.84
CA GLY A 360 -2.51 -5.57 -6.08
C GLY A 360 -1.82 -4.98 -7.30
N ALA A 361 -1.39 -3.73 -7.20
CA ALA A 361 -0.66 -2.99 -8.23
C ALA A 361 0.13 -1.83 -7.61
N ALA A 362 1.16 -1.38 -8.33
CA ALA A 362 1.91 -0.18 -8.00
C ALA A 362 1.88 0.79 -9.18
N PHE A 363 1.50 2.05 -8.96
CA PHE A 363 1.28 3.03 -10.02
C PHE A 363 2.36 4.10 -9.98
N ALA A 364 3.25 4.11 -10.98
CA ALA A 364 4.20 5.21 -11.11
C ALA A 364 3.48 6.52 -11.43
N TYR A 365 3.84 7.59 -10.73
CA TYR A 365 3.43 8.96 -11.07
C TYR A 365 4.47 9.53 -12.05
N VAL A 366 4.14 9.92 -13.28
CA VAL A 366 2.85 9.94 -14.00
C VAL A 366 3.13 9.74 -15.50
N VAL A 367 2.17 9.35 -16.34
CA VAL A 367 2.47 9.22 -17.79
C VAL A 367 2.83 10.58 -18.41
N SER A 368 2.03 11.61 -18.14
CA SER A 368 2.22 12.98 -18.63
C SER A 368 1.42 13.99 -17.81
N THR A 369 1.73 15.27 -17.99
CA THR A 369 1.06 16.42 -17.37
C THR A 369 1.35 17.69 -18.14
N SER A 370 0.40 18.63 -18.16
CA SER A 370 0.60 19.96 -18.76
C SER A 370 1.51 20.88 -17.93
N ASN A 371 1.77 20.55 -16.66
CA ASN A 371 2.66 21.34 -15.81
C ASN A 371 4.14 21.05 -16.17
N PRO A 372 4.90 22.04 -16.67
CA PRO A 372 6.27 21.81 -17.12
C PRO A 372 7.23 21.41 -15.98
N GLU A 373 7.01 21.89 -14.75
CA GLU A 373 7.83 21.52 -13.60
C GLU A 373 7.59 20.07 -13.18
N GLU A 374 6.32 19.65 -13.16
CA GLU A 374 5.96 18.26 -12.87
C GLU A 374 6.38 17.32 -14.00
N SER A 375 6.25 17.76 -15.26
CA SER A 375 6.67 16.97 -16.43
C SER A 375 8.17 16.62 -16.34
N ALA A 376 9.01 17.63 -16.08
CA ALA A 376 10.44 17.43 -15.90
C ALA A 376 10.79 16.48 -14.75
N ARG A 377 10.03 16.52 -13.65
CA ARG A 377 10.29 15.70 -12.45
C ARG A 377 9.74 14.28 -12.58
N TRP A 378 8.48 14.14 -12.96
CA TRP A 378 7.71 12.91 -12.77
C TRP A 378 7.36 12.19 -14.06
N ALA A 379 7.05 12.93 -15.13
CA ALA A 379 6.40 12.34 -16.29
C ALA A 379 7.27 11.30 -17.02
N TRP A 380 6.61 10.31 -17.64
CA TRP A 380 7.25 9.31 -18.49
C TRP A 380 7.43 9.83 -19.91
N ARG A 381 6.56 10.73 -20.36
CA ARG A 381 6.71 11.48 -21.62
C ARG A 381 6.49 12.97 -21.40
N ASP A 382 6.96 13.78 -22.35
CA ASP A 382 6.64 15.21 -22.38
C ASP A 382 5.33 15.52 -23.15
N GLU A 383 4.94 16.79 -23.18
CA GLU A 383 3.75 17.27 -23.91
C GLU A 383 3.93 17.27 -25.44
N ALA A 384 5.15 17.08 -25.94
CA ALA A 384 5.39 16.86 -27.37
C ALA A 384 5.17 15.38 -27.77
N GLY A 385 4.88 14.50 -26.81
CA GLY A 385 4.65 13.08 -27.01
C GLY A 385 5.92 12.23 -26.97
N GLN A 386 7.06 12.80 -26.59
CA GLN A 386 8.33 12.08 -26.54
C GLN A 386 8.47 11.29 -25.22
N ASP A 387 8.65 9.97 -25.32
CA ASP A 387 9.06 9.12 -24.17
C ASP A 387 10.44 9.54 -23.67
N LEU A 388 10.56 9.71 -22.36
CA LEU A 388 11.77 10.09 -21.64
C LEU A 388 12.64 8.88 -21.25
N GLY A 389 12.30 7.69 -21.76
CA GLY A 389 13.09 6.47 -21.68
C GLY A 389 12.65 5.49 -20.58
N LEU A 390 11.55 5.78 -19.89
CA LEU A 390 11.04 4.94 -18.80
C LEU A 390 10.32 3.71 -19.34
N ALA A 391 9.58 3.86 -20.44
CA ALA A 391 8.78 2.77 -21.00
C ALA A 391 9.67 1.58 -21.39
N ALA A 392 10.73 1.84 -22.16
CA ALA A 392 11.64 0.80 -22.60
C ALA A 392 12.39 0.08 -21.45
N ALA A 393 12.67 0.77 -20.34
CA ALA A 393 13.31 0.15 -19.19
C ALA A 393 12.38 -0.83 -18.48
N VAL A 394 11.14 -0.41 -18.22
CA VAL A 394 10.12 -1.24 -17.54
C VAL A 394 9.65 -2.41 -18.43
N ALA A 395 9.59 -2.20 -19.74
CA ALA A 395 9.17 -3.20 -20.73
C ALA A 395 10.09 -4.43 -20.81
N ARG A 396 11.38 -4.26 -20.50
CA ARG A 396 12.37 -5.35 -20.58
C ARG A 396 12.05 -6.50 -19.65
N ARG A 397 11.29 -6.25 -18.57
CA ARG A 397 10.97 -7.26 -17.54
C ARG A 397 12.23 -8.00 -17.07
N GLN A 398 13.38 -7.32 -17.07
CA GLN A 398 14.62 -7.84 -16.49
C GLN A 398 14.48 -7.79 -14.98
N PHE A 399 13.60 -8.65 -14.49
CA PHE A 399 13.51 -9.06 -13.10
C PHE A 399 14.61 -10.11 -13.00
N ASP A 400 15.66 -9.83 -12.22
CA ASP A 400 16.80 -10.73 -12.15
C ASP A 400 16.32 -12.18 -11.91
N ASP A 401 16.53 -13.03 -12.93
CA ASP A 401 16.48 -14.50 -12.80
C ASP A 401 17.59 -15.01 -11.85
N ALA A 402 18.40 -14.11 -11.29
CA ALA A 402 19.40 -14.37 -10.27
C ALA A 402 18.80 -14.21 -8.85
N THR A 403 17.83 -15.06 -8.53
CA THR A 403 17.51 -15.66 -7.21
C THR A 403 16.07 -16.15 -7.26
N GLY A 404 15.88 -17.26 -7.98
CA GLY A 404 14.85 -18.21 -7.58
C GLY A 404 15.18 -18.77 -6.18
N PRO A 405 14.18 -19.23 -5.42
CA PRO A 405 14.42 -20.06 -4.24
C PRO A 405 15.21 -21.32 -4.59
#